data_AF-A0A6C0BIK1-F1
#
_entry.id   AF-A0A6C0BIK1-F1
#
_cell.length_a   1.000
_cell.length_b   1.000
_cell.length_c   1.000
_cell.angle_alpha   90.00
_cell.angle_beta   90.00
_cell.angle_gamma   90.00
#
_symmetry.space_group_name_H-M   'P 1'
#
loop_
_entity.id
_entity.type
_entity.pdbx_description
1 polymer ?
#
loop_
_entity_poly.entity_id
_entity_poly.type
_entity_poly.pdbx_seq_one_letter_code
_entity_poly.pdbx_strand_id
1 'polypeptide(L)'
;MSAPAYHMRMKDLAANQRAAYKALRSSYAAKHFELKLMQCELRYALREEMVMLAKKQEEEKAALRQKNRDAREQAKVEKAYLAPSKLEPDFWNYYPNHDGRRDTMAAVLKSLDMPVEKLDELMPAYAEWLLTANKMHENGRPMNRWALMTAFVQTRLMVPKRMLKPESVIVQMLVERGDLVVGHIV
;
A
#
# COMPACT_ATOMS: atom_id res chain seq x y z
N MET A 1 63.16 43.22 -87.83
CA MET A 1 62.21 43.92 -86.93
C MET A 1 60.92 43.09 -86.83
N SER A 2 60.59 42.50 -85.67
CA SER A 2 59.34 41.74 -85.46
C SER A 2 58.63 42.10 -84.14
N ALA A 3 58.63 43.39 -83.79
CA ALA A 3 57.97 43.89 -82.57
C ALA A 3 56.46 43.59 -82.48
N PRO A 4 55.67 43.60 -83.57
CA PRO A 4 54.22 43.36 -83.48
C PRO A 4 53.84 41.94 -83.07
N ALA A 5 54.55 40.92 -83.59
CA ALA A 5 54.27 39.52 -83.32
C ALA A 5 54.58 39.13 -81.86
N TYR A 6 55.64 39.70 -81.29
CA TYR A 6 56.00 39.50 -79.89
C TYR A 6 54.95 40.12 -78.95
N HIS A 7 54.49 41.34 -79.22
CA HIS A 7 53.45 41.99 -78.41
C HIS A 7 52.11 41.24 -78.43
N MET A 8 51.70 40.70 -79.57
CA MET A 8 50.47 39.89 -79.65
C MET A 8 50.60 38.60 -78.83
N ARG A 9 51.72 37.87 -78.93
CA ARG A 9 51.97 36.67 -78.11
C ARG A 9 51.95 36.95 -76.61
N MET A 10 52.49 38.10 -76.17
CA MET A 10 52.46 38.49 -74.76
C MET A 10 51.05 38.83 -74.28
N LYS A 11 50.23 39.46 -75.13
CA LYS A 11 48.81 39.71 -74.83
C LYS A 11 48.00 38.40 -74.73
N ASP A 12 48.22 37.47 -75.65
CA ASP A 12 47.56 36.17 -75.64
C ASP A 12 47.98 35.35 -74.41
N LEU A 13 49.26 35.39 -74.02
CA LEU A 13 49.75 34.75 -72.81
C LEU A 13 49.09 35.33 -71.55
N ALA A 14 49.02 36.66 -71.45
CA ALA A 14 48.36 37.33 -70.33
C ALA A 14 46.84 37.04 -70.29
N ALA A 15 46.18 36.98 -71.44
CA ALA A 15 44.77 36.61 -71.54
C ALA A 15 44.53 35.17 -71.09
N ASN A 16 45.38 34.23 -71.53
CA ASN A 16 45.31 32.81 -71.15
C ASN A 16 45.55 32.62 -69.65
N GLN A 17 46.54 33.32 -69.06
CA GLN A 17 46.78 33.27 -67.62
C GLN A 17 45.60 33.83 -66.81
N ARG A 18 44.99 34.94 -67.25
CA ARG A 18 43.80 35.49 -66.61
C ARG A 18 42.60 34.55 -66.68
N ALA A 19 42.40 33.91 -67.84
CA ALA A 19 41.34 32.92 -68.02
C ALA A 19 41.55 31.69 -67.12
N ALA A 20 42.77 31.15 -67.08
CA ALA A 20 43.14 30.03 -66.23
C ALA A 20 42.95 30.37 -64.74
N TYR A 21 43.40 31.55 -64.30
CA TYR A 21 43.21 32.00 -62.92
C TYR A 21 41.72 32.16 -62.57
N LYS A 22 40.92 32.72 -63.48
CA LYS A 22 39.47 32.88 -63.28
C LYS A 22 38.78 31.52 -63.13
N ALA A 23 39.13 30.55 -63.99
CA ALA A 23 38.60 29.18 -63.93
C ALA A 23 39.02 28.45 -62.64
N LEU A 24 40.28 28.61 -62.23
CA LEU A 24 40.79 28.05 -60.97
C LEU A 24 40.05 28.65 -59.78
N ARG A 25 39.87 29.98 -59.75
CA ARG A 25 39.16 30.68 -58.67
C ARG A 25 37.69 30.25 -58.57
N SER A 26 37.00 30.08 -59.70
CA SER A 26 35.62 29.59 -59.69
C SER A 26 35.53 28.13 -59.22
N SER A 27 36.46 27.27 -59.65
CA SER A 27 36.53 25.88 -59.19
C SER A 27 36.80 25.80 -57.68
N TYR A 28 37.73 26.62 -57.17
CA TYR A 28 38.01 26.71 -55.74
C TYR A 28 36.78 27.17 -54.95
N ALA A 29 36.08 28.21 -55.44
CA ALA A 29 34.88 28.72 -54.78
C ALA A 29 33.76 27.66 -54.71
N ALA A 30 33.56 26.90 -55.79
CA ALA A 30 32.58 25.80 -55.82
C ALA A 30 32.91 24.71 -54.79
N LYS A 31 34.15 24.19 -54.81
CA LYS A 31 34.59 23.16 -53.85
C LYS A 31 34.52 23.63 -52.41
N HIS A 32 34.89 24.89 -52.15
CA HIS A 32 34.82 25.46 -50.81
C HIS A 32 33.37 25.61 -50.32
N PHE A 33 32.43 25.93 -51.21
CA PHE A 33 31.00 25.95 -50.88
C PHE A 33 30.47 24.54 -50.59
N GLU A 34 30.80 23.55 -51.40
CA GLU A 34 30.44 22.15 -51.17
C GLU A 34 30.97 21.63 -49.83
N LEU A 35 32.23 21.93 -49.49
CA LEU A 35 32.81 21.57 -48.20
C LEU A 35 32.06 22.22 -47.02
N LYS A 36 31.61 23.46 -47.18
CA LYS A 36 30.81 24.13 -46.15
C LYS A 36 29.45 23.48 -45.96
N LEU A 37 28.79 23.07 -47.04
CA LEU A 37 27.52 22.34 -46.96
C LEU A 37 27.70 21.00 -46.24
N MET A 38 28.69 20.21 -46.65
CA MET A 38 29.01 18.93 -46.01
C MET A 38 29.33 19.09 -44.51
N GLN A 39 30.07 20.14 -44.13
CA GLN A 39 30.35 20.42 -42.73
C GLN A 39 29.09 20.75 -41.93
N CYS A 40 28.15 21.48 -42.52
CA CYS A 40 26.86 21.77 -41.88
C CYS A 40 26.05 20.49 -41.69
N GLU A 41 25.90 19.68 -42.73
CA GLU A 41 25.16 18.41 -42.68
C GLU A 41 25.73 17.46 -41.62
N LEU A 42 27.06 17.29 -41.58
CA LEU A 42 27.71 16.46 -40.58
C LEU A 42 27.45 16.96 -39.15
N ARG A 43 27.44 18.29 -38.93
CA ARG A 43 27.12 18.87 -37.63
C ARG A 43 25.67 18.63 -37.23
N TYR A 44 24.73 18.67 -38.17
CA TYR A 44 23.33 18.38 -37.89
C TYR A 44 23.15 16.90 -37.54
N ALA A 45 23.68 15.99 -38.36
CA ALA A 45 23.61 14.55 -38.09
C ALA A 45 24.21 14.18 -36.72
N LEU A 46 25.40 14.70 -36.41
CA LEU A 46 26.03 14.45 -35.11
C LEU A 46 25.19 14.99 -33.94
N ARG A 47 24.55 16.15 -34.10
CA ARG A 47 23.66 16.70 -33.06
C ARG A 47 22.44 15.82 -32.85
N GLU A 48 21.82 15.34 -33.92
CA GLU A 48 20.67 14.44 -33.83
C GLU A 48 21.02 13.13 -33.13
N GLU A 49 22.15 12.51 -33.49
CA GLU A 49 22.63 11.29 -32.81
C GLU A 49 22.89 11.53 -31.33
N MET A 50 23.54 12.64 -30.98
CA MET A 50 23.81 13.00 -29.58
C MET A 50 22.51 13.22 -28.78
N VAL A 51 21.51 13.86 -29.37
CA VAL A 51 20.18 14.05 -28.73
C VAL A 51 19.47 12.72 -28.55
N MET A 52 19.49 11.84 -29.56
CA MET A 52 18.88 10.51 -29.47
C MET A 52 19.54 9.65 -28.41
N LEU A 53 20.88 9.68 -28.34
CA LEU A 53 21.65 8.96 -27.33
C LEU A 53 21.36 9.50 -25.91
N ALA A 54 21.26 10.82 -25.75
CA ALA A 54 20.92 11.43 -24.47
C ALA A 54 19.52 11.02 -23.99
N LYS A 55 18.51 11.04 -24.89
CA LYS A 55 17.15 10.57 -24.58
C LYS A 55 17.16 9.10 -24.15
N LYS A 56 17.85 8.24 -24.90
CA LYS A 56 17.96 6.82 -24.57
C LYS A 56 18.59 6.59 -23.19
N GLN A 57 19.65 7.33 -22.86
CA GLN A 57 20.27 7.23 -21.53
C GLN A 57 19.34 7.72 -20.41
N GLU A 58 18.52 8.74 -20.66
CA GLU A 58 17.52 9.21 -19.71
C GLU A 58 16.43 8.18 -19.46
N GLU A 59 15.92 7.56 -20.53
CA GLU A 59 14.94 6.47 -20.48
C GLU A 59 15.50 5.25 -19.73
N GLU A 60 16.73 4.82 -20.01
CA GLU A 60 17.38 3.72 -19.31
C GLU A 60 17.54 4.01 -17.81
N LYS A 61 17.94 5.23 -17.44
CA LYS A 61 18.01 5.66 -16.04
C LYS A 61 16.63 5.72 -15.37
N ALA A 62 15.60 6.14 -16.10
CA ALA A 62 14.23 6.14 -15.60
C ALA A 62 13.71 4.72 -15.37
N ALA A 63 13.94 3.81 -16.32
CA ALA A 63 13.58 2.40 -16.22
C ALA A 63 14.28 1.72 -15.04
N LEU A 64 15.57 1.99 -14.83
CA LEU A 64 16.31 1.45 -13.69
C LEU A 64 15.76 1.97 -12.35
N ARG A 65 15.40 3.26 -12.28
CA ARG A 65 14.76 3.85 -11.11
C ARG A 65 13.41 3.22 -10.80
N GLN A 66 12.61 2.93 -11.84
CA GLN A 66 11.33 2.25 -11.67
C GLN A 66 11.53 0.82 -11.17
N LYS A 67 12.42 0.05 -11.80
CA LYS A 67 12.75 -1.32 -11.35
C LYS A 67 13.18 -1.39 -9.89
N ASN A 68 13.96 -0.39 -9.43
CA ASN A 68 14.37 -0.30 -8.02
C ASN A 68 13.21 0.06 -7.07
N ARG A 69 12.22 0.84 -7.53
CA ARG A 69 10.99 1.11 -6.76
C ARG A 69 10.15 -0.15 -6.65
N ASP A 70 9.91 -0.82 -7.76
CA ASP A 70 9.11 -2.05 -7.81
C ASP A 70 9.73 -3.15 -6.92
N ALA A 71 11.06 -3.32 -6.99
CA ALA A 71 11.77 -4.27 -6.13
C ALA A 71 11.64 -3.94 -4.62
N ARG A 72 11.64 -2.65 -4.25
CA ARG A 72 11.43 -2.23 -2.86
C ARG A 72 10.00 -2.48 -2.40
N GLU A 73 9.01 -2.26 -3.28
CA GLU A 73 7.61 -2.52 -2.97
C GLU A 73 7.36 -4.02 -2.82
N GLN A 74 7.90 -4.84 -3.73
CA GLN A 74 7.88 -6.30 -3.62
C GLN A 74 8.52 -6.78 -2.31
N ALA A 75 9.72 -6.29 -1.97
CA ALA A 75 10.37 -6.65 -0.72
C ALA A 75 9.56 -6.21 0.53
N LYS A 76 8.85 -5.07 0.47
CA LYS A 76 7.94 -4.65 1.55
C LYS A 76 6.74 -5.59 1.66
N VAL A 77 6.16 -6.00 0.54
CA VAL A 77 5.03 -6.94 0.51
C VAL A 77 5.45 -8.30 1.04
N GLU A 78 6.57 -8.86 0.55
CA GLU A 78 7.13 -10.12 1.05
C GLU A 78 7.42 -10.05 2.56
N LYS A 79 8.02 -8.96 3.02
CA LYS A 79 8.24 -8.73 4.45
C LYS A 79 6.94 -8.61 5.23
N ALA A 80 5.88 -8.04 4.66
CA ALA A 80 4.57 -7.97 5.31
C ALA A 80 3.88 -9.34 5.38
N TYR A 81 4.05 -10.19 4.36
CA TYR A 81 3.58 -11.59 4.37
C TYR A 81 4.32 -12.45 5.40
N LEU A 82 5.64 -12.25 5.54
CA LEU A 82 6.47 -13.00 6.48
C LEU A 82 6.45 -12.41 7.89
N ALA A 83 6.01 -11.15 8.06
CA ALA A 83 5.89 -10.55 9.37
C ALA A 83 4.75 -11.26 10.13
N PRO A 84 5.01 -11.83 11.32
CA PRO A 84 3.94 -12.30 12.17
C PRO A 84 2.99 -11.12 12.44
N SER A 85 1.69 -11.37 12.28
CA SER A 85 0.62 -10.41 12.53
C SER A 85 0.89 -9.64 13.82
N LYS A 86 1.21 -8.34 13.72
CA LYS A 86 1.27 -7.45 14.90
C LYS A 86 -0.10 -7.28 15.58
N LEU A 87 -1.17 -7.73 14.92
CA LEU A 87 -2.51 -7.68 15.48
C LEU A 87 -2.72 -8.75 16.55
N GLU A 88 -1.95 -9.84 16.58
CA GLU A 88 -2.00 -10.79 17.70
C GLU A 88 -0.67 -11.53 17.92
N PRO A 89 0.20 -11.08 18.84
CA PRO A 89 1.32 -11.93 19.23
C PRO A 89 1.64 -12.01 20.74
N ASP A 90 0.67 -11.78 21.63
CA ASP A 90 0.85 -12.13 23.05
C ASP A 90 -0.38 -12.79 23.69
N PHE A 91 -1.60 -12.37 23.33
CA PHE A 91 -2.82 -12.91 23.91
C PHE A 91 -2.89 -14.46 23.87
N TRP A 92 -2.56 -15.07 22.72
CA TRP A 92 -2.60 -16.52 22.54
C TRP A 92 -1.48 -17.28 23.28
N ASN A 93 -0.35 -16.63 23.55
CA ASN A 93 0.75 -17.24 24.31
C ASN A 93 0.47 -17.23 25.82
N TYR A 94 -0.25 -16.22 26.33
CA TYR A 94 -0.60 -16.12 27.76
C TYR A 94 -1.83 -16.96 28.15
N TYR A 95 -2.70 -17.32 27.20
CA TYR A 95 -3.91 -18.12 27.45
C TYR A 95 -3.92 -19.41 26.60
N PRO A 96 -3.12 -20.44 26.97
CA PRO A 96 -2.90 -21.66 26.17
C PRO A 96 -4.13 -22.59 26.04
N ASN A 97 -5.30 -22.17 26.52
CA ASN A 97 -6.56 -22.91 26.40
C ASN A 97 -7.41 -22.46 25.19
N HIS A 98 -6.92 -21.53 24.38
CA HIS A 98 -7.53 -21.12 23.13
C HIS A 98 -6.94 -21.87 21.92
N ASP A 99 -7.13 -23.19 21.88
CA ASP A 99 -7.24 -23.84 20.58
C ASP A 99 -8.47 -23.25 19.90
N GLY A 100 -8.38 -22.89 18.61
CA GLY A 100 -9.44 -22.30 17.78
C GLY A 100 -10.75 -23.14 17.63
N ARG A 101 -11.00 -24.06 18.56
CA ARG A 101 -12.19 -24.89 18.73
C ARG A 101 -13.04 -24.52 19.96
N ARG A 102 -12.55 -23.67 20.88
CA ARG A 102 -13.28 -23.34 22.14
C ARG A 102 -14.11 -22.06 22.11
N ASP A 103 -13.93 -21.12 21.18
CA ASP A 103 -14.79 -19.91 21.08
C ASP A 103 -16.07 -20.17 20.29
N THR A 104 -16.73 -21.28 20.57
CA THR A 104 -18.04 -21.61 20.02
C THR A 104 -19.11 -21.32 21.07
N MET A 105 -20.28 -20.85 20.64
CA MET A 105 -21.41 -20.68 21.54
C MET A 105 -21.73 -21.99 22.28
N ALA A 106 -21.46 -23.15 21.69
CA ALA A 106 -21.57 -24.46 22.34
C ALA A 106 -20.67 -24.60 23.59
N ALA A 107 -19.44 -24.10 23.53
CA ALA A 107 -18.52 -24.12 24.67
C ALA A 107 -18.95 -23.13 25.77
N VAL A 108 -19.48 -21.98 25.39
CA VAL A 108 -20.05 -21.00 26.34
C VAL A 108 -21.26 -21.60 27.06
N LEU A 109 -22.19 -22.22 26.32
CA LEU A 109 -23.34 -22.93 26.90
C LEU A 109 -22.88 -24.04 27.85
N LYS A 110 -21.89 -24.85 27.46
CA LYS A 110 -21.32 -25.90 28.32
C LYS A 110 -20.66 -25.34 29.58
N SER A 111 -19.98 -24.19 29.50
CA SER A 111 -19.34 -23.56 30.67
C SER A 111 -20.35 -22.99 31.68
N LEU A 112 -21.56 -22.70 31.21
CA LEU A 112 -22.66 -22.15 32.01
C LEU A 112 -23.67 -23.22 32.42
N ASP A 113 -23.33 -24.52 32.24
CA ASP A 113 -24.19 -25.68 32.48
C ASP A 113 -25.55 -25.61 31.76
N MET A 114 -25.55 -25.17 30.50
CA MET A 114 -26.75 -25.04 29.68
C MET A 114 -26.79 -26.03 28.51
N PRO A 115 -28.00 -26.43 28.08
CA PRO A 115 -28.17 -27.39 26.99
C PRO A 115 -27.64 -26.83 25.67
N VAL A 116 -26.77 -27.61 25.02
CA VAL A 116 -26.14 -27.27 23.74
C VAL A 116 -27.14 -27.34 22.57
N GLU A 117 -28.27 -28.02 22.76
CA GLU A 117 -29.36 -28.14 21.77
C GLU A 117 -29.93 -26.79 21.31
N LYS A 118 -29.77 -25.73 22.11
CA LYS A 118 -30.22 -24.36 21.77
C LYS A 118 -29.25 -23.60 20.85
N LEU A 119 -28.17 -24.22 20.41
CA LEU A 119 -27.14 -23.57 19.60
C LEU A 119 -27.69 -22.97 18.30
N ASP A 120 -28.51 -23.75 17.59
CA ASP A 120 -29.05 -23.36 16.27
C ASP A 120 -30.02 -22.17 16.38
N GLU A 121 -30.70 -22.02 17.51
CA GLU A 121 -31.59 -20.89 17.80
C GLU A 121 -30.83 -19.65 18.29
N LEU A 122 -29.78 -19.86 19.11
CA LEU A 122 -29.04 -18.78 19.76
C LEU A 122 -28.01 -18.13 18.83
N MET A 123 -27.46 -18.85 17.85
CA MET A 123 -26.43 -18.33 16.95
C MET A 123 -26.93 -17.19 16.04
N PRO A 124 -28.10 -17.28 15.39
CA PRO A 124 -28.67 -16.14 14.64
C PRO A 124 -29.01 -14.96 15.54
N ALA A 125 -29.63 -15.22 16.70
CA ALA A 125 -29.98 -14.18 17.66
C ALA A 125 -28.75 -13.45 18.24
N TYR A 126 -27.64 -14.16 18.40
CA TYR A 126 -26.36 -13.57 18.80
C TYR A 126 -25.80 -12.64 17.73
N ALA A 127 -25.90 -13.02 16.45
CA ALA A 127 -25.46 -12.16 15.35
C ALA A 127 -26.25 -10.85 15.27
N GLU A 128 -27.57 -10.90 15.48
CA GLU A 128 -28.42 -9.71 15.55
C GLU A 128 -28.09 -8.85 16.77
N TRP A 129 -27.90 -9.47 17.94
CA TRP A 129 -27.52 -8.77 19.18
C TRP A 129 -26.18 -8.05 19.04
N LEU A 130 -25.20 -8.63 18.35
CA LEU A 130 -23.91 -8.01 18.10
C LEU A 130 -23.97 -6.69 17.32
N LEU A 131 -25.05 -6.43 16.59
CA LEU A 131 -25.22 -5.17 15.87
C LEU A 131 -25.58 -4.00 16.79
N THR A 132 -26.24 -4.28 17.92
CA THR A 132 -26.77 -3.27 18.83
C THR A 132 -26.15 -3.29 20.23
N ALA A 133 -25.41 -4.34 20.57
CA ALA A 133 -24.79 -4.50 21.89
C ALA A 133 -23.65 -3.50 22.13
N ASN A 134 -23.54 -3.03 23.37
CA ASN A 134 -22.34 -2.34 23.83
C ASN A 134 -21.18 -3.34 23.94
N LYS A 135 -20.12 -3.11 23.16
CA LYS A 135 -18.96 -4.03 23.04
C LYS A 135 -17.83 -3.66 23.99
N MET A 136 -18.11 -2.88 25.03
CA MET A 136 -17.14 -2.36 25.96
C MET A 136 -17.41 -2.90 27.37
N HIS A 137 -16.37 -3.39 28.04
CA HIS A 137 -16.38 -3.73 29.46
C HIS A 137 -16.56 -2.47 30.32
N GLU A 138 -16.97 -2.67 31.58
CA GLU A 138 -17.09 -1.61 32.60
C GLU A 138 -15.77 -0.86 32.85
N ASN A 139 -14.63 -1.50 32.60
CA ASN A 139 -13.30 -0.90 32.68
C ASN A 139 -12.88 -0.12 31.41
N GLY A 140 -13.80 0.06 30.45
CA GLY A 140 -13.58 0.82 29.22
C GLY A 140 -12.81 0.09 28.13
N ARG A 141 -12.53 -1.22 28.28
CA ARG A 141 -11.85 -2.02 27.24
C ARG A 141 -12.86 -2.75 26.34
N PRO A 142 -12.56 -3.01 25.05
CA PRO A 142 -13.41 -3.84 24.21
C PRO A 142 -13.56 -5.26 24.79
N MET A 143 -14.77 -5.79 24.75
CA MET A 143 -15.08 -7.17 25.11
C MET A 143 -14.56 -8.13 24.04
N ASN A 144 -13.92 -9.22 24.45
CA ASN A 144 -13.57 -10.30 23.53
C ASN A 144 -14.82 -11.12 23.15
N ARG A 145 -14.69 -11.98 22.12
CA ARG A 145 -15.80 -12.79 21.60
C ARG A 145 -16.47 -13.66 22.66
N TRP A 146 -15.68 -14.26 23.56
CA TRP A 146 -16.20 -15.08 24.66
C TRP A 146 -17.02 -14.28 25.65
N ALA A 147 -16.53 -13.11 26.06
CA ALA A 147 -17.24 -12.20 26.96
C ALA A 147 -18.54 -11.70 26.32
N LEU A 148 -18.53 -11.39 25.02
CA LEU A 148 -19.72 -11.03 24.26
C LEU A 148 -20.74 -12.16 24.21
N MET A 149 -20.33 -13.39 23.92
CA MET A 149 -21.22 -14.55 23.93
C MET A 149 -21.77 -14.84 25.33
N THR A 150 -20.93 -14.73 26.36
CA THR A 150 -21.34 -14.91 27.76
C THR A 150 -22.35 -13.86 28.19
N ALA A 151 -22.10 -12.58 27.86
CA ALA A 151 -23.02 -11.47 28.14
C ALA A 151 -24.34 -11.62 27.36
N PHE A 152 -24.29 -12.02 26.09
CA PHE A 152 -25.50 -12.32 25.32
C PHE A 152 -26.33 -13.42 25.98
N VAL A 153 -25.67 -14.52 26.35
CA VAL A 153 -26.32 -15.66 26.98
C VAL A 153 -26.90 -15.27 28.35
N GLN A 154 -26.16 -14.51 29.16
CA GLN A 154 -26.64 -14.03 30.46
C GLN A 154 -27.79 -13.03 30.32
N THR A 155 -27.75 -12.11 29.35
CA THR A 155 -28.83 -11.14 29.11
C THR A 155 -30.09 -11.79 28.57
N ARG A 156 -29.98 -12.85 27.75
CA ARG A 156 -31.12 -13.61 27.23
C ARG A 156 -31.67 -14.66 28.20
N LEU A 157 -30.84 -15.21 29.10
CA LEU A 157 -31.19 -16.37 29.93
C LEU A 157 -31.08 -16.11 31.44
N MET A 158 -30.93 -14.86 31.91
CA MET A 158 -31.00 -14.54 33.34
C MET A 158 -32.41 -14.85 33.89
N VAL A 159 -32.58 -16.08 34.37
CA VAL A 159 -33.13 -16.30 35.71
C VAL A 159 -32.13 -15.67 36.69
N PRO A 160 -32.56 -14.77 37.58
CA PRO A 160 -31.63 -14.08 38.47
C PRO A 160 -31.01 -15.08 39.44
N LYS A 161 -29.72 -15.38 39.28
CA LYS A 161 -28.89 -15.84 40.41
C LYS A 161 -28.71 -14.66 41.36
N ARG A 162 -29.74 -14.37 42.17
CA ARG A 162 -29.57 -13.57 43.38
C ARG A 162 -28.58 -14.33 44.26
N MET A 163 -27.38 -13.78 44.45
CA MET A 163 -26.64 -14.05 45.67
C MET A 163 -27.39 -13.33 46.80
N LEU A 164 -28.40 -13.99 47.35
CA LEU A 164 -28.93 -13.64 48.67
C LEU A 164 -27.80 -13.93 49.66
N LYS A 165 -27.32 -12.89 50.34
CA LYS A 165 -26.40 -13.05 51.47
C LYS A 165 -27.07 -13.97 52.50
N PRO A 166 -26.35 -14.86 53.19
CA PRO A 166 -26.95 -15.80 54.14
C PRO A 166 -27.78 -15.09 55.24
N GLU A 167 -27.42 -13.85 55.58
CA GLU A 167 -28.15 -13.01 56.53
C GLU A 167 -29.56 -12.62 56.07
N SER A 168 -29.80 -12.47 54.76
CA SER A 168 -31.13 -12.11 54.25
C SER A 168 -32.12 -13.27 54.25
N VAL A 169 -31.63 -14.51 54.22
CA VAL A 169 -32.49 -15.72 54.23
C VAL A 169 -33.10 -15.93 55.62
N ILE A 170 -32.33 -15.68 56.68
CA ILE A 170 -32.80 -15.81 58.07
C ILE A 170 -33.88 -14.76 58.36
N VAL A 171 -33.66 -13.51 57.93
CA VAL A 171 -34.64 -12.43 58.11
C VAL A 171 -35.92 -12.71 57.31
N GLN A 172 -35.80 -13.21 56.08
CA GLN A 172 -36.95 -13.52 55.24
C GLN A 172 -37.74 -14.73 55.76
N MET A 173 -37.06 -15.76 56.30
CA MET A 173 -37.72 -16.89 56.97
C MET A 173 -38.43 -16.48 58.27
N LEU A 174 -37.89 -15.53 59.03
CA LEU A 174 -38.52 -15.02 60.26
C LEU A 174 -39.75 -14.14 59.97
N VAL A 175 -39.75 -13.41 58.86
CA VAL A 175 -40.92 -12.65 58.39
C VAL A 175 -42.02 -13.59 57.87
N GLU A 176 -41.67 -14.63 57.10
CA GLU A 176 -42.63 -15.61 56.57
C GLU A 176 -43.25 -16.51 57.66
N ARG A 177 -42.52 -16.74 58.77
CA ARG A 177 -43.04 -17.45 59.95
C ARG A 177 -43.87 -16.56 60.89
N GLY A 178 -43.91 -15.25 60.65
CA GLY A 178 -44.65 -14.29 61.49
C GLY A 178 -43.95 -13.94 62.81
N ASP A 179 -42.69 -14.35 62.99
CA ASP A 179 -41.91 -14.10 64.22
C ASP A 179 -41.30 -12.68 64.26
N LEU A 180 -41.36 -11.94 63.14
CA LEU A 180 -40.83 -10.59 63.01
C LEU A 180 -41.90 -9.62 62.50
N VAL A 181 -42.46 -8.80 63.38
CA VAL A 181 -43.33 -7.67 63.00
C VAL A 181 -42.44 -6.45 62.74
N VAL A 182 -42.23 -6.13 61.46
CA VAL A 182 -41.56 -4.89 61.06
C VAL A 182 -42.53 -3.73 61.24
N GLY A 183 -42.55 -3.14 62.44
CA GLY A 183 -43.26 -1.89 62.70
C GLY A 183 -42.71 -0.77 61.83
N HIS A 184 -43.59 -0.14 61.05
CA HIS A 184 -43.30 1.14 60.41
C HIS A 184 -43.10 2.21 61.48
N ILE A 185 -41.97 2.89 61.47
CA ILE A 185 -41.80 4.17 62.17
C ILE A 185 -41.35 5.20 61.14
N VAL A 186 -42.31 6.08 60.84
CA VAL A 186 -42.32 7.44 60.27
C VAL A 186 -41.30 7.78 59.18
#